data_AF-A0A2T8F911-F1
#
_entry.id   AF-A0A2T8F911-F1
#
_cell.length_a   1.000
_cell.length_b   1.000
_cell.length_c   1.000
_cell.angle_alpha   90.00
_cell.angle_beta   90.00
_cell.angle_gamma   90.00
#
_symmetry.space_group_name_H-M   'P 1'
#
loop_
_entity.id
_entity.type
_entity.pdbx_description
1 polymer ?
#
loop_
_entity_poly.entity_id
_entity_poly.type
_entity_poly.pdbx_seq_one_letter_code
_entity_poly.pdbx_strand_id
1 'polypeptide(L)' 'MTFSASEFYEAGMSLPPEVRKIVALRLLESVESDEAFDRAAEGSTPRPAPAFDALKADPSRAIPAETVRARFEATWAARS' A
#
# COMPACT_ATOMS: atom_id res chain seq x y z
N MET A 1 -36.96 -5.77 -14.13
CA MET A 1 -36.88 -4.51 -13.35
C MET A 1 -35.44 -4.31 -12.94
N THR A 2 -34.80 -3.23 -13.38
CA THR A 2 -33.44 -2.87 -12.96
C THR A 2 -33.55 -1.91 -11.79
N PHE A 3 -33.27 -2.38 -10.58
CA PHE A 3 -33.25 -1.52 -9.39
C PHE A 3 -32.04 -0.58 -9.45
N SER A 4 -32.25 0.65 -9.00
CA SER A 4 -31.17 1.63 -8.80
C SER A 4 -30.35 1.28 -7.56
N ALA A 5 -29.09 1.74 -7.52
CA ALA A 5 -28.18 1.52 -6.38
C ALA A 5 -28.77 1.99 -5.04
N SER A 6 -29.52 3.09 -5.08
CA SER A 6 -30.24 3.68 -3.94
C SER A 6 -31.36 2.77 -3.43
N GLU A 7 -32.10 2.10 -4.31
CA GLU A 7 -33.18 1.16 -3.90
C GLU A 7 -32.62 -0.12 -3.28
N PHE A 8 -31.42 -0.57 -3.72
CA PHE A 8 -30.74 -1.70 -3.07
C PHE A 8 -30.30 -1.36 -1.64
N TYR A 9 -29.79 -0.15 -1.41
CA TYR A 9 -29.36 0.32 -0.10
C TYR A 9 -30.53 0.44 0.88
N GLU A 10 -31.63 1.08 0.47
CA GLU A 10 -32.84 1.26 1.29
C GLU A 10 -33.56 -0.07 1.58
N ALA A 11 -33.50 -1.04 0.66
CA ALA A 11 -34.07 -2.37 0.86
C ALA A 11 -33.22 -3.29 1.76
N GLY A 12 -32.08 -2.82 2.27
CA GLY A 12 -31.13 -3.64 3.05
C GLY A 12 -30.53 -4.80 2.24
N MET A 13 -30.60 -4.73 0.90
CA MET A 13 -30.10 -5.76 0.01
C MET A 13 -28.65 -5.47 -0.39
N SER A 14 -27.83 -6.52 -0.48
CA SER A 14 -26.45 -6.37 -0.93
C SER A 14 -26.43 -5.78 -2.33
N LEU A 15 -25.70 -4.67 -2.51
CA LEU A 15 -25.50 -4.06 -3.82
C LEU A 15 -24.96 -5.10 -4.82
N PRO A 16 -25.46 -5.11 -6.07
CA PRO A 16 -24.89 -5.95 -7.12
C PRO A 16 -23.38 -5.74 -7.26
N PRO A 17 -22.60 -6.77 -7.66
CA PRO A 17 -21.14 -6.70 -7.75
C PRO A 17 -20.62 -5.45 -8.48
N GLU A 18 -21.22 -5.09 -9.62
CA GLU A 18 -20.78 -3.91 -10.38
C GLU A 18 -21.12 -2.59 -9.69
N VAL A 19 -22.26 -2.52 -9.00
CA VAL A 19 -22.64 -1.34 -8.22
C VAL A 19 -21.69 -1.18 -7.03
N ARG A 20 -21.29 -2.26 -6.36
CA ARG A 20 -20.29 -2.21 -5.28
C ARG A 20 -18.97 -1.64 -5.75
N LYS A 21 -18.49 -2.04 -6.93
CA LYS A 21 -17.24 -1.55 -7.50
C LYS A 21 -17.30 -0.04 -7.77
N ILE A 22 -18.39 0.44 -8.37
CA ILE A 22 -18.58 1.87 -8.67
C ILE A 22 -18.68 2.68 -7.38
N VAL A 23 -19.41 2.19 -6.38
CA VAL A 23 -19.54 2.86 -5.08
C VAL A 23 -18.21 2.88 -4.33
N ALA A 24 -17.45 1.78 -4.33
CA ALA A 24 -16.14 1.72 -3.67
C ALA A 24 -15.14 2.72 -4.26
N LEU A 25 -15.13 2.89 -5.60
CA LEU A 25 -14.27 3.89 -6.26
C LEU A 25 -14.66 5.31 -5.86
N ARG A 26 -15.96 5.64 -5.88
CA ARG A 26 -16.45 6.95 -5.45
C ARG A 26 -16.15 7.23 -3.97
N LEU A 27 -16.23 6.21 -3.12
CA LEU A 27 -15.88 6.34 -1.71
C LEU A 27 -14.38 6.59 -1.53
N LEU A 28 -13.52 5.88 -2.26
CA LEU A 28 -12.08 6.14 -2.27
C LEU A 28 -11.75 7.56 -2.74
N GLU A 29 -12.44 8.05 -3.78
CA GLU A 29 -12.26 9.41 -4.30
C GLU A 29 -12.81 10.49 -3.36
N SER A 30 -13.79 10.15 -2.52
CA SER A 30 -14.38 11.06 -1.53
C SER A 30 -13.64 11.11 -0.20
N VAL A 31 -12.72 10.17 0.04
CA VAL A 31 -11.83 10.23 1.20
C VAL A 31 -10.88 11.39 0.97
N GLU A 32 -11.07 12.48 1.72
CA GLU A 32 -10.09 13.57 1.78
C GLU A 32 -8.73 12.96 2.11
N SER A 33 -7.71 13.37 1.36
CA SER A 33 -6.36 12.90 1.64
C SER A 33 -6.01 13.28 3.06
N ASP A 34 -5.61 12.28 3.84
CA ASP A 34 -5.13 12.54 5.18
C ASP A 34 -3.84 13.36 5.03
N GLU A 35 -3.86 14.63 5.43
CA GLU A 35 -2.66 15.48 5.42
C GLU A 35 -1.47 14.81 6.12
N ALA A 36 -1.71 13.90 7.07
CA ALA A 36 -0.68 13.08 7.68
C ALA A 36 -0.13 12.00 6.74
N PHE A 37 -0.99 11.38 5.91
CA PHE A 37 -0.57 10.44 4.86
C PHE A 37 0.22 11.15 3.77
N ASP A 38 -0.26 12.30 3.28
CA ASP A 38 0.43 13.08 2.24
C ASP A 38 1.77 13.58 2.76
N ARG A 39 1.82 14.12 3.99
CA ARG A 39 3.08 14.55 4.62
C ARG A 39 4.04 13.38 4.87
N ALA A 40 3.53 12.19 5.19
CA ALA A 40 4.35 10.98 5.33
C ALA A 40 4.88 10.49 3.96
N ALA A 41 4.08 10.62 2.90
CA ALA A 41 4.48 10.28 1.54
C ALA A 41 5.53 11.27 0.99
N GLU A 42 5.32 12.57 1.20
CA GLU A 42 6.26 13.65 0.84
C GLU A 42 7.56 13.59 1.67
N GLY A 43 7.46 13.20 2.95
CA GLY A 43 8.62 12.95 3.81
C GLY A 43 9.35 11.64 3.51
N SER A 44 8.75 10.75 2.73
CA SER A 44 9.44 9.55 2.25
C SER A 44 10.47 9.98 1.22
N THR A 45 11.74 9.91 1.61
CA THR A 45 12.83 10.17 0.68
C THR A 45 12.77 9.08 -0.39
N PRO A 46 12.64 9.43 -1.70
CA PRO A 46 12.75 8.43 -2.74
C PRO A 46 14.06 7.70 -2.55
N ARG A 47 14.01 6.36 -2.64
CA ARG A 47 15.19 5.49 -2.50
C ARG A 47 16.32 6.13 -3.29
N PRO A 48 17.51 6.39 -2.71
CA PRO A 48 18.55 7.11 -3.42
C PRO A 48 18.95 6.29 -4.64
N ALA A 49 18.46 6.69 -5.81
CA ALA A 49 18.74 6.06 -7.09
C ALA A 49 20.25 5.80 -7.29
N PRO A 50 21.16 6.71 -6.87
CA PRO A 50 22.60 6.48 -6.99
C PRO A 50 23.09 5.24 -6.22
N ALA A 51 22.50 4.91 -5.07
CA ALA A 51 22.91 3.76 -4.28
C ALA A 51 22.44 2.43 -4.91
N PHE A 52 21.26 2.45 -5.54
CA PHE A 52 20.75 1.30 -6.28
C PHE A 52 21.55 1.08 -7.58
N ASP A 53 21.85 2.15 -8.30
CA ASP A 53 22.63 2.09 -9.53
C ASP A 53 24.07 1.62 -9.26
N ALA A 54 24.69 2.08 -8.17
CA ALA A 54 26.00 1.60 -7.74
C ALA A 54 25.99 0.10 -7.39
N LEU A 55 24.91 -0.41 -6.78
CA LEU A 55 24.76 -1.85 -6.51
C LEU A 55 24.54 -2.66 -7.79
N LYS A 56 23.82 -2.10 -8.77
CA LYS A 56 23.66 -2.71 -10.09
C LYS A 56 24.99 -2.76 -10.85
N ALA A 57 25.82 -1.73 -10.72
CA ALA A 57 27.15 -1.66 -11.33
C ALA A 57 28.15 -2.63 -10.67
N ASP A 58 28.03 -2.87 -9.36
CA ASP A 58 28.88 -3.82 -8.63
C ASP A 58 28.05 -4.76 -7.72
N PRO A 59 27.52 -5.88 -8.28
CA PRO A 59 26.73 -6.85 -7.52
C PRO A 59 27.53 -7.59 -6.44
N SER A 60 28.86 -7.57 -6.48
CA SER A 60 29.70 -8.23 -5.46
C SER A 60 29.57 -7.56 -4.08
N ARG A 61 29.10 -6.31 -4.05
CA ARG A 61 28.77 -5.56 -2.82
C ARG A 61 27.41 -5.93 -2.24
N ALA A 62 26.62 -6.76 -2.92
CA ALA A 62 25.35 -7.23 -2.40
C ALA A 62 25.57 -8.12 -1.18
N ILE A 63 24.77 -7.88 -0.13
CA ILE A 63 24.74 -8.76 1.03
C ILE A 63 23.85 -9.96 0.69
N PRO A 64 24.28 -11.20 0.91
CA PRO A 64 23.45 -12.37 0.68
C PRO A 64 22.15 -12.35 1.50
N ALA A 65 21.07 -12.87 0.91
CA ALA A 65 19.73 -12.77 1.49
C ALA A 65 19.63 -13.48 2.85
N GLU A 66 20.31 -14.61 3.01
CA GLU A 66 20.40 -15.37 4.27
C GLU A 66 21.07 -14.57 5.39
N THR A 67 22.09 -13.78 5.05
CA THR A 67 22.79 -12.91 6.01
C THR A 67 21.88 -11.77 6.48
N VAL A 68 21.12 -11.19 5.55
CA VAL A 68 20.13 -10.15 5.87
C VAL A 68 19.04 -10.73 6.78
N ARG A 69 18.48 -11.89 6.43
CA ARG A 69 17.42 -12.54 7.22
C ARG A 69 17.87 -12.85 8.64
N ALA A 70 19.04 -13.47 8.80
CA ALA A 70 19.59 -13.80 10.13
C ALA A 70 19.77 -12.55 11.00
N ARG A 71 20.25 -11.44 10.42
CA ARG A 71 20.42 -10.17 11.14
C ARG A 71 19.08 -9.55 11.55
N PHE A 72 18.06 -9.63 10.69
CA PHE A 72 16.71 -9.18 11.00
C PHE A 72 16.11 -9.99 12.16
N GLU A 73 16.20 -11.32 12.10
CA GLU A 73 15.71 -12.21 13.16
C GLU A 73 16.40 -11.92 14.50
N ALA A 74 17.72 -11.74 14.51
CA ALA A 74 18.46 -11.38 15.72
C ALA A 74 18.04 -10.01 16.28
N THR A 75 17.86 -9.01 15.40
CA THR A 75 17.40 -7.67 15.81
C THR A 75 15.97 -7.72 16.38
N TRP A 76 15.12 -8.55 15.79
CA TRP A 76 13.74 -8.73 16.23
C TRP A 76 13.67 -9.46 17.58
N ALA A 77 14.44 -10.54 17.74
CA ALA A 77 14.55 -11.27 19.00
C ALA A 77 15.09 -10.40 20.14
N ALA A 78 15.95 -9.41 19.86
CA ALA A 78 16.43 -8.47 20.86
C ALA A 78 15.40 -7.40 21.28
N ARG A 79 14.26 -7.29 20.57
CA ARG A 79 13.18 -6.34 20.86
C ARG A 79 12.02 -6.97 21.65
N SER A 80 11.92 -8.29 21.65
CA SER A 80 10.96 -9.10 22.41
C SER A 80 11.50 -9.50 23.77
#